data_AF-A0A852JBT8-F1
#
_entry.id   AF-A0A852JBT8-F1
#
_cell.length_a   1.000
_cell.length_b   1.000
_cell.length_c   1.000
_cell.angle_alpha   90.00
_cell.angle_beta   90.00
_cell.angle_gamma   90.00
#
_symmetry.space_group_name_H-M   'P 1'
#
loop_
_entity.id
_entity.type
_entity.pdbx_description
1 polymer ?
#
loop_
_entity_poly.entity_id
_entity_poly.type
_entity_poly.pdbx_seq_one_letter_code
_entity_poly.pdbx_strand_id
1 'polypeptide(L)'
;ATPRSTAEELVREALERYGVGPEEGSPRDFVLCDVVGRAHSGGGSASSSSSSSSSSCCPGGGGWEVEHLRAVGDQERPLVLLDVWKPKEGCGRRFEIRRR
;
A
#
# COMPACT_ATOMS: atom_id res chain seq x y z
N ALA A 1 -4.99 9.69 12.46
CA ALA A 1 -3.99 8.63 12.71
C ALA A 1 -2.78 9.20 13.45
N THR A 2 -2.44 8.65 14.62
CA THR A 2 -1.29 9.09 15.45
C THR A 2 -0.30 7.93 15.59
N PRO A 3 1.00 8.17 15.84
CA PRO A 3 1.96 7.07 16.00
C PRO A 3 1.64 6.13 17.17
N ARG A 4 0.84 6.57 18.16
CA ARG A 4 0.42 5.70 19.28
C ARG A 4 -0.77 4.81 18.95
N SER A 5 -1.48 5.09 17.85
CA SER A 5 -2.66 4.34 17.43
C SER A 5 -2.28 2.92 17.00
N THR A 6 -3.11 1.95 17.39
CA THR A 6 -2.91 0.55 17.02
C THR A 6 -3.48 0.23 15.64
N ALA A 7 -3.12 -0.93 15.08
CA ALA A 7 -3.65 -1.36 13.79
C ALA A 7 -5.19 -1.44 13.77
N GLU A 8 -5.81 -1.94 14.84
CA GLU A 8 -7.28 -2.00 14.94
C GLU A 8 -7.91 -0.59 14.86
N GLU A 9 -7.35 0.38 15.58
CA GLU A 9 -7.85 1.76 15.57
C GLU A 9 -7.74 2.39 14.17
N LEU A 10 -6.63 2.13 13.47
CA LEU A 10 -6.43 2.64 12.11
C LEU A 10 -7.40 2.03 11.11
N VAL A 11 -7.64 0.71 11.21
CA VAL A 11 -8.61 0.00 10.38
C VAL A 11 -10.00 0.56 10.62
N ARG A 12 -10.42 0.68 11.89
CA ARG A 12 -11.71 1.28 12.27
C ARG A 12 -11.90 2.66 11.65
N GLU A 13 -10.95 3.58 11.90
CA GLU A 13 -11.01 4.95 11.36
C GLU A 13 -11.08 4.97 9.83
N ALA A 14 -10.37 4.07 9.15
CA ALA A 14 -10.39 3.99 7.70
C ALA A 14 -11.73 3.47 7.17
N LEU A 15 -12.30 2.43 7.78
CA LEU A 15 -13.61 1.89 7.43
C LEU A 15 -14.71 2.94 7.57
N GLU A 16 -14.71 3.70 8.68
CA GLU A 16 -15.66 4.79 8.88
C GLU A 16 -15.55 5.86 7.78
N ARG A 17 -14.32 6.20 7.36
CA ARG A 17 -14.10 7.17 6.26
C ARG A 17 -14.46 6.63 4.89
N TYR A 18 -14.36 5.32 4.67
CA TYR A 18 -14.82 4.67 3.45
C TYR A 18 -16.34 4.48 3.40
N GLY A 19 -17.06 4.79 4.48
CA GLY A 19 -18.50 4.56 4.57
C GLY A 19 -18.87 3.09 4.79
N VAL A 20 -17.92 2.27 5.27
CA VAL A 20 -18.19 0.88 5.66
C VAL A 20 -18.90 0.90 7.01
N GLY A 21 -20.21 0.71 6.99
CA GLY A 21 -21.04 0.65 8.18
C GLY A 21 -20.84 -0.66 8.97
N PRO A 22 -21.32 -0.71 10.23
CA PRO A 22 -21.25 -1.92 11.05
C PRO A 22 -22.02 -3.11 10.44
N GLU A 23 -23.00 -2.83 9.58
CA GLU A 23 -23.79 -3.81 8.83
C GLU A 23 -22.97 -4.47 7.69
N GLU A 24 -22.03 -3.72 7.09
CA GLU A 24 -21.17 -4.20 6.00
C GLU A 24 -20.02 -5.07 6.55
N GLY A 25 -19.46 -4.67 7.69
CA GLY A 25 -18.47 -5.47 8.41
C GLY A 25 -17.88 -4.77 9.64
N SER A 26 -17.41 -5.55 10.61
CA SER A 26 -16.74 -5.04 11.79
C SER A 26 -15.25 -4.78 11.48
N PRO A 27 -14.59 -3.78 12.11
CA PRO A 27 -13.13 -3.63 12.00
C PRO A 27 -12.36 -4.90 12.39
N ARG A 28 -12.97 -5.80 13.17
CA ARG A 28 -12.40 -7.10 13.52
C ARG A 28 -12.34 -8.08 12.36
N ASP A 29 -13.21 -7.94 11.36
CA ASP A 29 -13.20 -8.75 10.12
C ASP A 29 -12.12 -8.29 9.15
N PHE A 30 -11.48 -7.14 9.43
CA PHE A 30 -10.41 -6.60 8.64
C PHE A 30 -9.09 -6.66 9.41
N VAL A 31 -8.01 -6.69 8.65
CA VAL A 31 -6.64 -6.67 9.16
C VAL A 31 -5.82 -5.72 8.33
N LEU A 32 -4.95 -4.97 9.00
CA LEU A 32 -3.99 -4.11 8.33
C LEU A 32 -2.79 -4.97 7.89
N CYS A 33 -2.45 -4.93 6.62
CA CYS A 33 -1.29 -5.63 6.07
C CYS A 33 -0.21 -4.61 5.71
N ASP A 34 1.00 -4.84 6.22
CA ASP A 34 2.21 -4.13 5.78
C ASP A 34 2.72 -4.80 4.51
N VAL A 35 2.59 -4.11 3.39
CA VAL A 35 2.93 -4.61 2.06
C VAL A 35 4.18 -3.91 1.56
N VAL A 36 5.20 -4.69 1.26
CA VAL A 36 6.46 -4.23 0.67
C VAL A 36 6.53 -4.74 -0.77
N GLY A 37 6.87 -3.85 -1.68
CA GLY A 37 6.90 -4.16 -3.09
C GLY A 37 7.79 -3.20 -3.86
N ARG A 38 7.93 -3.47 -5.15
CA ARG A 38 8.67 -2.61 -6.06
C ARG A 38 7.67 -1.98 -7.02
N ALA A 39 7.67 -0.65 -7.07
CA ALA A 39 6.98 0.03 -8.15
C ALA A 39 7.81 -0.20 -9.41
N HIS A 40 7.21 -0.79 -10.44
CA HIS A 40 7.80 -0.75 -11.77
C HIS A 40 7.79 0.71 -12.22
N SER A 41 8.89 1.42 -11.94
CA SER A 41 9.16 2.70 -12.57
C SER A 41 9.37 2.37 -14.04
N GLY A 42 8.28 2.43 -14.81
CA GLY A 42 8.30 2.24 -16.25
C GLY A 42 9.40 3.11 -16.81
N GLY A 43 10.44 2.47 -17.34
CA GLY A 43 11.69 3.10 -17.68
C GLY A 43 11.48 4.31 -18.58
N GLY A 44 11.53 5.50 -17.99
CA GLY A 44 12.06 6.67 -18.65
C GLY A 44 13.57 6.50 -18.80
N SER A 45 14.01 5.44 -19.48
CA SER A 45 15.28 5.52 -20.19
C SER A 45 15.04 6.61 -21.21
N ALA A 46 15.66 7.76 -21.00
CA ALA A 46 15.91 8.74 -22.02
C ALA A 46 16.74 8.08 -23.13
N SER A 47 16.09 7.23 -23.94
CA SER A 47 16.58 6.90 -25.26
C SER A 47 16.19 8.08 -26.12
N SER A 48 17.07 9.07 -26.15
CA SER A 48 17.10 10.04 -27.21
C SER A 48 17.38 9.28 -28.51
N SER A 49 16.34 8.77 -29.16
CA SER A 49 16.40 8.44 -30.58
C SER A 49 15.02 8.60 -31.24
N SER A 50 14.99 9.58 -32.13
CA SER A 50 13.92 9.92 -33.07
C SER A 50 13.30 8.71 -33.77
N SER A 51 11.97 8.62 -33.83
CA SER A 51 11.21 8.58 -35.09
C SER A 51 9.70 8.35 -34.86
N SER A 52 8.92 8.98 -35.73
CA SER A 52 7.46 9.01 -35.82
C SER A 52 6.81 7.62 -35.96
N SER A 53 5.78 7.30 -35.15
CA SER A 53 4.56 6.57 -35.59
C SER A 53 3.53 6.43 -34.47
N SER A 54 2.30 6.87 -34.76
CA SER A 54 1.00 6.53 -34.13
C SER A 54 1.02 6.20 -32.62
N SER A 55 0.89 7.24 -31.79
CA SER A 55 0.81 7.14 -30.33
C SER A 55 -0.54 6.55 -29.88
N SER A 56 -0.69 5.23 -30.01
CA SER A 56 -1.57 4.46 -29.13
C SER A 56 -0.86 4.38 -27.79
N CYS A 57 -0.95 5.46 -27.02
CA CYS A 57 -0.52 5.49 -25.63
C CYS A 57 -1.54 4.69 -24.83
N CYS A 58 -1.51 3.37 -24.98
CA CYS A 58 -1.91 2.49 -23.90
C CYS A 58 -0.94 2.84 -22.75
N PRO A 59 -1.40 3.48 -21.66
CA PRO A 59 -0.52 3.80 -20.54
C PRO A 59 -0.18 2.47 -19.87
N GLY A 60 0.86 1.81 -20.38
CA GLY A 60 1.38 0.53 -19.92
C GLY A 60 1.62 0.63 -18.44
N GLY A 61 0.72 -0.02 -17.69
CA GLY A 61 0.59 0.15 -16.26
C GLY A 61 1.91 -0.13 -15.58
N GLY A 62 2.47 0.89 -14.94
CA GLY A 62 3.46 0.71 -13.90
C GLY A 62 2.82 -0.11 -12.78
N GLY A 63 2.90 -1.44 -12.91
CA GLY A 63 2.33 -2.37 -11.95
C GLY A 63 3.14 -2.29 -10.65
N TRP A 64 2.45 -2.22 -9.52
CA TRP A 64 3.10 -2.47 -8.24
C TRP A 64 3.21 -3.98 -8.04
N GLU A 65 4.42 -4.49 -7.94
CA GLU A 65 4.65 -5.90 -7.64
C GLU A 65 4.90 -6.07 -6.14
N VAL A 66 4.05 -6.88 -5.51
CA VAL A 66 4.15 -7.19 -4.08
C VAL A 66 5.20 -8.28 -3.89
N GLU A 67 6.25 -7.96 -3.16
CA GLU A 67 7.35 -8.87 -2.84
C GLU A 67 7.07 -9.60 -1.51
N HIS A 68 6.58 -8.86 -0.52
CA HIS A 68 6.34 -9.39 0.82
C HIS A 68 5.13 -8.72 1.46
N LEU A 69 4.35 -9.49 2.21
CA LEU A 69 3.26 -8.97 3.02
C LEU A 69 3.27 -9.60 4.41
N ARG A 70 2.95 -8.78 5.42
CA ARG A 70 2.78 -9.22 6.80
C ARG A 70 1.49 -8.66 7.38
N ALA A 71 0.67 -9.52 7.96
CA ALA A 71 -0.48 -9.09 8.75
C ALA A 71 0.01 -8.41 10.05
N VAL A 72 -0.47 -7.20 10.30
CA VAL A 72 -0.17 -6.43 11.51
C VAL A 72 -1.20 -6.78 12.57
N GLY A 73 -0.73 -7.20 13.75
CA GLY A 73 -1.59 -7.52 14.89
C GLY A 73 -2.38 -6.32 15.38
N ASP A 74 -3.57 -6.56 15.93
CA ASP A 74 -4.51 -5.52 16.39
C ASP A 74 -3.90 -4.57 17.44
N GLN A 75 -3.04 -5.06 18.34
CA GLN A 75 -2.33 -4.25 19.34
C GLN A 75 -1.00 -3.66 18.84
N GLU A 76 -0.54 -4.01 17.63
CA GLU A 76 0.71 -3.47 17.08
C GLU A 76 0.52 -2.00 16.66
N ARG A 77 1.64 -1.26 16.65
CA ARG A 77 1.68 0.16 16.26
C ARG A 77 2.43 0.31 14.93
N PRO A 78 1.76 0.09 13.78
CA PRO A 78 2.40 0.11 12.47
C PRO A 78 3.09 1.45 12.18
N LEU A 79 2.52 2.55 12.64
CA LEU A 79 3.06 3.90 12.44
C LEU A 79 4.40 4.12 13.17
N VAL A 80 4.61 3.49 14.32
CA VAL A 80 5.93 3.50 15.00
C VAL A 80 6.93 2.64 14.24
N LEU A 81 6.48 1.46 13.77
CA LEU A 81 7.31 0.54 13.01
C LEU A 81 7.82 1.15 11.70
N LEU A 82 7.06 2.03 11.05
CA LEU A 82 7.50 2.79 9.88
C LEU A 82 8.73 3.66 10.12
N ASP A 83 8.85 4.20 11.33
CA ASP A 83 9.94 5.09 11.70
C ASP A 83 11.21 4.27 11.97
N VAL A 84 11.06 3.17 12.72
CA VAL A 84 12.20 2.32 13.12
C VAL A 84 12.69 1.35 12.04
N TRP A 85 11.84 0.95 11.09
CA TRP A 85 12.19 -0.02 10.05
C TRP A 85 11.98 0.56 8.65
N LYS A 86 13.00 0.49 7.80
CA LYS A 86 12.92 0.89 6.38
C LYS A 86 13.02 -0.33 5.46
N PRO A 87 12.28 -0.35 4.33
CA PRO A 87 12.39 -1.41 3.34
C PRO A 87 13.76 -1.39 2.63
N LYS A 88 14.07 -2.46 1.90
CA LYS A 88 15.28 -2.56 1.07
C LYS A 88 15.33 -1.43 0.04
N GLU A 89 16.53 -1.02 -0.34
CA GLU A 89 16.74 0.00 -1.37
C GLU A 89 16.03 -0.33 -2.69
N GLY A 90 15.28 0.64 -3.21
CA GLY A 90 14.42 0.50 -4.39
C GLY A 90 13.08 -0.22 -4.16
N CYS A 91 12.78 -0.68 -2.94
CA CYS A 91 11.43 -1.12 -2.56
C CYS A 91 10.66 0.03 -1.90
N GLY A 92 9.35 0.08 -2.17
CA GLY A 92 8.43 0.90 -1.41
C GLY A 92 7.67 0.07 -0.38
N ARG A 93 7.08 0.75 0.60
CA ARG A 93 6.19 0.17 1.61
C ARG A 93 4.84 0.88 1.58
N ARG A 94 3.75 0.15 1.74
CA ARG A 94 2.39 0.69 1.86
C ARG A 94 1.52 -0.19 2.76
N PHE A 95 0.51 0.39 3.39
CA PHE A 95 -0.49 -0.39 4.12
C PHE A 95 -1.70 -0.67 3.23
N GLU A 96 -2.18 -1.91 3.28
CA GLU A 96 -3.44 -2.32 2.66
C GLU A 96 -4.36 -2.90 3.73
N ILE A 97 -5.65 -2.54 3.68
CA ILE A 97 -6.68 -3.14 4.52
C ILE A 97 -7.26 -4.32 3.76
N ARG A 98 -7.26 -5.51 4.38
CA ARG A 98 -7.84 -6.73 3.79
C ARG A 98 -8.80 -7.38 4.76
N ARG A 99 -9.78 -8.12 4.23
CA ARG A 99 -10.60 -9.01 5.05
C ARG A 99 -9.77 -10.20 5.55
N ARG A 100 -10.06 -10.62 6.77
CA ARG A 100 -9.47 -11.78 7.44
C ARG A 100 -9.98 -13.09 6.88
#